data_AF-A0A1I8IWY1-F1
#
_entry.id   AF-A0A1I8IWY1-F1
#
_cell.length_a   1.000
_cell.length_b   1.000
_cell.length_c   1.000
_cell.angle_alpha   90.00
_cell.angle_beta   90.00
_cell.angle_gamma   90.00
#
_symmetry.space_group_name_H-M   'P 1'
#
loop_
_entity.id
_entity.type
_entity.pdbx_description
1 polymer ?
#
loop_
_entity_poly.entity_id
_entity_poly.type
_entity_poly.pdbx_seq_one_letter_code
_entity_poly.pdbx_strand_id
1 'polypeptide(L)'
;RGAPYNEPDCDGIFRSNSLFTSSNCRSAIQAGRADFTPIFLSEIPLLFRRGFVQLDVALIMVTPPDRHGFCSLGPSVDCTRAAIQNARYIVAQTPLSTVRTSTAWCTCRSRCTNWLVARINPEEQKIGKLIADNLVANGATLQTGIGSIPDAVLGSLTEHKELGMGVVDLTEAGAITNSRKKIKPGKIVTGFVIGTNKVFNFIDDNAMVELCDIQFVNQARWVSDSIGSRIYSGVGGQMDFIRGAALSTDGLGVPIIALQSATKKGGSKIVPFIKE
;
A
#
# COMPACT_ATOMS: atom_id res chain seq x y z
N ARG A 1 -0.07 -4.86 18.31
CA ARG A 1 -0.12 -6.19 18.97
C ARG A 1 0.89 -7.08 18.27
N GLY A 2 1.49 -8.05 18.97
CA GLY A 2 2.33 -9.08 18.32
C GLY A 2 1.52 -9.92 17.35
N ALA A 3 2.20 -10.66 16.48
CA ALA A 3 1.57 -11.75 15.73
C ALA A 3 1.59 -13.01 16.61
N PRO A 4 0.43 -13.62 16.99
CA PRO A 4 0.42 -14.72 17.96
C PRO A 4 1.28 -15.92 17.56
N TYR A 5 1.30 -16.26 16.27
CA TYR A 5 2.15 -17.32 15.69
C TYR A 5 3.67 -17.02 15.72
N ASN A 6 4.08 -15.84 16.22
CA ASN A 6 5.47 -15.43 16.40
C ASN A 6 5.85 -15.29 17.90
N GLU A 7 4.97 -15.69 18.82
CA GLU A 7 5.31 -15.77 20.25
C GLU A 7 6.24 -16.97 20.54
N PRO A 8 6.99 -16.99 21.66
CA PRO A 8 8.03 -18.01 21.90
C PRO A 8 7.48 -19.45 22.10
N ASP A 9 6.23 -19.58 22.52
CA ASP A 9 5.52 -20.86 22.67
C ASP A 9 5.15 -21.52 21.33
N CYS A 10 5.17 -20.74 20.24
CA CYS A 10 4.95 -21.20 18.88
C CYS A 10 6.24 -21.64 18.15
N ASP A 11 7.41 -21.55 18.80
CA ASP A 11 8.69 -21.90 18.17
C ASP A 11 8.77 -23.40 17.85
N GLY A 12 9.33 -23.74 16.69
CA GLY A 12 9.28 -25.09 16.11
C GLY A 12 7.91 -25.54 15.59
N ILE A 13 6.81 -24.84 15.89
CA ILE A 13 5.46 -25.12 15.35
C ILE A 13 5.16 -24.22 14.15
N PHE A 14 5.40 -22.92 14.30
CA PHE A 14 5.24 -21.93 13.24
C PHE A 14 6.54 -21.18 12.99
N ARG A 15 6.96 -21.12 11.72
CA ARG A 15 8.06 -20.27 11.28
C ARG A 15 7.54 -19.30 10.22
N SER A 16 7.27 -18.06 10.61
CA SER A 16 6.80 -17.04 9.66
C SER A 16 7.94 -16.53 8.79
N ASN A 17 7.75 -16.46 7.48
CA ASN A 17 8.64 -15.74 6.56
C ASN A 17 7.95 -14.45 6.10
N SER A 18 8.42 -13.31 6.58
CA SER A 18 7.84 -12.00 6.30
C SER A 18 8.41 -11.40 5.02
N LEU A 19 7.54 -11.11 4.04
CA LEU A 19 7.92 -10.36 2.82
C LEU A 19 7.85 -8.83 3.05
N PHE A 20 7.21 -8.39 4.13
CA PHE A 20 7.20 -7.00 4.60
C PHE A 20 7.09 -6.97 6.13
N THR A 21 8.18 -6.63 6.82
CA THR A 21 8.22 -6.67 8.29
C THR A 21 7.71 -5.39 8.94
N SER A 22 7.08 -5.53 10.11
CA SER A 22 6.62 -4.42 10.95
C SER A 22 6.83 -4.74 12.44
N SER A 23 6.36 -3.88 13.35
CA SER A 23 6.53 -4.05 14.81
C SER A 23 6.04 -5.39 15.36
N ASN A 24 5.09 -6.05 14.69
CA ASN A 24 4.54 -7.36 15.07
C ASN A 24 5.48 -8.55 14.84
N CYS A 25 6.50 -8.43 13.98
CA CYS A 25 7.41 -9.53 13.64
C CYS A 25 8.87 -9.27 14.01
N ARG A 26 9.27 -8.00 14.24
CA ARG A 26 10.69 -7.63 14.48
C ARG A 26 11.37 -8.42 15.61
N SER A 27 10.71 -8.63 16.74
CA SER A 27 11.28 -9.37 17.87
C SER A 27 11.54 -10.84 17.55
N ALA A 28 10.61 -11.51 16.84
CA ALA A 28 10.78 -12.90 16.44
C ALA A 28 11.89 -13.08 15.38
N ILE A 29 11.99 -12.14 14.44
CA ILE A 29 13.08 -12.12 13.44
C ILE A 29 14.43 -11.90 14.12
N GLN A 30 14.53 -10.92 15.02
CA GLN A 30 15.76 -10.65 15.79
C GLN A 30 16.17 -11.81 16.70
N ALA A 31 15.21 -12.61 17.17
CA ALA A 31 15.44 -13.82 17.96
C ALA A 31 15.69 -15.09 17.12
N GLY A 32 15.71 -15.00 15.77
CA GLY A 32 15.93 -16.15 14.87
C GLY A 32 14.73 -17.10 14.69
N ARG A 33 13.60 -16.82 15.36
CA ARG A 33 12.37 -17.65 15.33
C ARG A 33 11.49 -17.39 14.11
N ALA A 34 11.73 -16.30 13.39
CA ALA A 34 11.05 -15.95 12.15
C ALA A 34 12.05 -15.44 11.10
N ASP A 35 11.69 -15.57 9.82
CA ASP A 35 12.49 -15.13 8.67
C ASP A 35 11.95 -13.81 8.08
N PHE A 36 12.82 -13.13 7.34
CA PHE A 36 12.45 -11.97 6.54
C PHE A 36 13.11 -12.08 5.16
N THR A 37 12.29 -12.08 4.11
CA THR A 37 12.78 -12.12 2.72
C THR A 37 12.64 -10.72 2.11
N PRO A 38 13.73 -10.00 1.83
CA PRO A 38 13.67 -8.69 1.20
C PRO A 38 13.29 -8.82 -0.29
N ILE A 39 12.14 -8.26 -0.66
CA ILE A 39 11.61 -8.31 -2.04
C ILE A 39 10.83 -7.04 -2.37
N PHE A 40 10.87 -6.59 -3.62
CA PHE A 40 10.01 -5.52 -4.13
C PHE A 40 8.55 -5.95 -4.08
N LEU A 41 7.65 -5.05 -3.69
CA LEU A 41 6.23 -5.39 -3.57
C LEU A 41 5.62 -5.82 -4.91
N SER A 42 6.08 -5.23 -6.01
CA SER A 42 5.78 -5.62 -7.40
C SER A 42 6.16 -7.07 -7.76
N GLU A 43 7.21 -7.62 -7.16
CA GLU A 43 7.76 -8.96 -7.49
C GLU A 43 7.16 -10.09 -6.65
N ILE A 44 6.50 -9.81 -5.51
CA ILE A 44 5.87 -10.85 -4.66
C ILE A 44 4.94 -11.79 -5.45
N PRO A 45 4.03 -11.30 -6.32
CA PRO A 45 3.19 -12.16 -7.15
C PRO A 45 3.96 -13.14 -8.06
N LEU A 46 5.18 -12.79 -8.46
CA LEU A 46 6.01 -13.63 -9.33
C LEU A 46 6.65 -14.81 -8.57
N LEU A 47 6.82 -14.71 -7.24
CA LEU A 47 7.24 -15.87 -6.43
C LEU A 47 6.25 -17.03 -6.57
N PHE A 48 4.95 -16.72 -6.48
CA PHE A 48 3.87 -17.69 -6.56
C PHE A 48 3.64 -18.14 -8.01
N ARG A 49 3.52 -17.19 -8.95
CA ARG A 49 3.23 -17.45 -10.38
C ARG A 49 4.33 -18.24 -11.11
N ARG A 50 5.59 -18.16 -10.64
CA ARG A 50 6.73 -18.91 -11.20
C ARG A 50 7.09 -20.16 -10.37
N GLY A 51 6.35 -20.45 -9.31
CA GLY A 51 6.57 -21.63 -8.46
C GLY A 51 7.84 -21.59 -7.59
N PHE A 52 8.49 -20.42 -7.43
CA PHE A 52 9.61 -20.26 -6.49
C PHE A 52 9.18 -20.42 -5.04
N VAL A 53 7.93 -20.06 -4.72
CA VAL A 53 7.25 -20.37 -3.46
C VAL A 53 5.98 -21.14 -3.80
N GLN A 54 5.96 -22.42 -3.44
CA GLN A 54 4.74 -23.24 -3.52
C GLN A 54 3.82 -22.89 -2.35
N LEU A 55 2.52 -22.80 -2.61
CA LEU A 55 1.51 -22.46 -1.62
C LEU A 55 0.55 -23.64 -1.44
N ASP A 56 0.59 -24.30 -0.28
CA ASP A 56 -0.41 -25.32 0.04
C ASP A 56 -1.76 -24.69 0.38
N VAL A 57 -1.78 -23.62 1.18
CA VAL A 57 -2.99 -22.98 1.68
C VAL A 57 -2.90 -21.45 1.62
N ALA A 58 -3.89 -20.81 0.99
CA ALA A 58 -4.11 -19.37 1.09
C ALA A 58 -5.22 -19.07 2.11
N LEU A 59 -4.90 -18.28 3.15
CA LEU A 59 -5.86 -17.76 4.12
C LEU A 59 -6.22 -16.31 3.76
N ILE A 60 -7.47 -16.02 3.42
CA ILE A 60 -7.89 -14.71 2.87
C ILE A 60 -9.13 -14.14 3.56
N MET A 61 -9.45 -12.85 3.34
CA MET A 61 -10.73 -12.24 3.70
C MET A 61 -11.44 -11.66 2.47
N VAL A 62 -12.78 -11.79 2.42
CA VAL A 62 -13.59 -11.61 1.19
C VAL A 62 -15.03 -11.15 1.48
N THR A 63 -15.89 -10.87 0.49
CA THR A 63 -17.33 -10.55 0.70
C THR A 63 -18.21 -11.80 0.69
N PRO A 64 -19.42 -11.78 1.27
CA PRO A 64 -20.46 -12.76 0.91
C PRO A 64 -20.66 -12.84 -0.61
N PRO A 65 -21.07 -13.99 -1.16
CA PRO A 65 -21.37 -14.12 -2.58
C PRO A 65 -22.55 -13.23 -2.97
N ASP A 66 -22.49 -12.65 -4.18
CA ASP A 66 -23.62 -12.01 -4.81
C ASP A 66 -24.55 -13.05 -5.45
N ARG A 67 -25.59 -12.55 -6.14
CA ARG A 67 -26.60 -13.35 -6.87
C ARG A 67 -26.01 -14.28 -7.94
N HIS A 68 -24.77 -14.09 -8.36
CA HIS A 68 -24.07 -14.89 -9.37
C HIS A 68 -23.04 -15.84 -8.74
N GLY A 69 -22.95 -15.87 -7.40
CA GLY A 69 -21.97 -16.67 -6.67
C GLY A 69 -20.61 -15.98 -6.50
N PHE A 70 -20.44 -14.73 -6.93
CA PHE A 70 -19.17 -14.03 -6.85
C PHE A 70 -19.02 -13.21 -5.58
N CYS A 71 -17.86 -13.35 -4.97
CA CYS A 71 -17.40 -12.57 -3.82
C CYS A 71 -16.31 -11.60 -4.27
N SER A 72 -15.83 -10.71 -3.40
CA SER A 72 -14.65 -9.87 -3.66
C SER A 72 -13.63 -9.94 -2.53
N LEU A 73 -12.32 -9.83 -2.81
CA LEU A 73 -11.27 -9.69 -1.77
C LEU A 73 -11.37 -8.35 -0.97
N GLY A 74 -12.35 -7.50 -1.30
CA GLY A 74 -12.64 -6.26 -0.60
C GLY A 74 -11.47 -5.27 -0.70
N PRO A 75 -10.94 -4.75 0.42
CA PRO A 75 -9.91 -3.71 0.39
C PRO A 75 -8.49 -4.23 0.11
N SER A 76 -8.28 -5.53 -0.11
CA SER A 76 -6.92 -6.12 -0.26
C SER A 76 -6.87 -7.08 -1.45
N VAL A 77 -6.36 -6.62 -2.59
CA VAL A 77 -6.15 -7.47 -3.78
C VAL A 77 -4.68 -7.84 -3.91
N ASP A 78 -3.84 -6.82 -3.77
CA ASP A 78 -2.40 -6.86 -3.56
C ASP A 78 -1.67 -8.08 -4.19
N CYS A 79 -0.95 -8.86 -3.39
CA CYS A 79 -0.42 -10.17 -3.79
C CYS A 79 -1.42 -11.31 -3.49
N THR A 80 -2.48 -11.05 -2.72
CA THR A 80 -3.55 -12.00 -2.39
C THR A 80 -4.15 -12.63 -3.64
N ARG A 81 -4.36 -11.86 -4.72
CA ARG A 81 -4.81 -12.37 -6.02
C ARG A 81 -3.86 -13.42 -6.61
N ALA A 82 -2.55 -13.23 -6.49
CA ALA A 82 -1.58 -14.20 -6.96
C ALA A 82 -1.49 -15.42 -6.03
N ALA A 83 -1.68 -15.24 -4.73
CA ALA A 83 -1.74 -16.35 -3.78
C ALA A 83 -2.91 -17.29 -4.09
N ILE A 84 -4.14 -16.77 -4.24
CA ILE A 84 -5.32 -17.60 -4.55
C ILE A 84 -5.24 -18.29 -5.93
N GLN A 85 -4.47 -17.73 -6.87
CA GLN A 85 -4.27 -18.33 -8.20
C GLN A 85 -3.30 -19.52 -8.21
N ASN A 86 -2.44 -19.65 -7.19
CA ASN A 86 -1.38 -20.66 -7.15
C ASN A 86 -1.43 -21.56 -5.90
N ALA A 87 -2.32 -21.27 -4.95
CA ALA A 87 -2.50 -22.10 -3.76
C ALA A 87 -3.31 -23.36 -4.05
N ARG A 88 -2.87 -24.50 -3.50
CA ARG A 88 -3.57 -25.79 -3.65
C ARG A 88 -4.94 -25.80 -2.95
N TYR A 89 -5.06 -25.11 -1.83
CA TYR A 89 -6.29 -24.92 -1.07
C TYR A 89 -6.50 -23.44 -0.73
N ILE A 90 -7.76 -23.01 -0.68
CA ILE A 90 -8.15 -21.65 -0.30
C ILE A 90 -9.12 -21.76 0.87
N VAL A 91 -8.83 -21.05 1.97
CA VAL A 91 -9.69 -20.93 3.15
C VAL A 91 -9.89 -19.45 3.43
N ALA A 92 -11.11 -19.02 3.75
CA ALA A 92 -11.48 -17.62 3.61
C ALA A 92 -12.47 -17.10 4.67
N GLN A 93 -12.40 -15.77 4.95
CA GLN A 93 -13.21 -15.04 5.94
C GLN A 93 -13.97 -13.78 5.41
N THR A 94 -15.31 -13.83 5.45
CA THR A 94 -16.37 -12.90 5.03
C THR A 94 -16.98 -12.16 6.20
N PRO A 95 -16.51 -10.94 6.52
CA PRO A 95 -17.20 -10.09 7.45
C PRO A 95 -18.70 -10.00 7.13
N LEU A 96 -19.52 -9.86 8.17
CA LEU A 96 -20.85 -9.25 8.01
C LEU A 96 -20.77 -7.80 7.50
N SER A 97 -19.58 -7.18 7.57
CA SER A 97 -19.28 -5.82 7.13
C SER A 97 -18.05 -5.83 6.21
N THR A 98 -18.21 -6.38 5.00
CA THR A 98 -17.15 -6.40 3.98
C THR A 98 -17.49 -5.37 2.93
N VAL A 99 -16.49 -4.63 2.47
CA VAL A 99 -16.55 -3.84 1.24
C VAL A 99 -16.50 -4.77 0.02
N ARG A 100 -17.34 -4.52 -0.99
CA ARG A 100 -17.21 -5.08 -2.33
C ARG A 100 -16.44 -4.13 -3.23
N THR A 101 -15.32 -4.59 -3.78
CA THR A 101 -14.55 -3.85 -4.80
C THR A 101 -14.63 -4.57 -6.15
N SER A 102 -14.45 -3.81 -7.23
CA SER A 102 -14.83 -4.19 -8.60
C SER A 102 -14.04 -5.35 -9.24
N THR A 103 -12.99 -5.87 -8.60
CA THR A 103 -11.86 -6.48 -9.32
C THR A 103 -11.27 -7.76 -8.70
N ALA A 104 -11.98 -8.41 -7.77
CA ALA A 104 -11.48 -9.48 -6.91
C ALA A 104 -12.53 -10.58 -6.61
N TRP A 105 -12.13 -11.78 -6.13
CA TRP A 105 -12.95 -13.03 -6.11
C TRP A 105 -12.65 -13.96 -4.87
N CYS A 106 -13.53 -14.94 -4.49
CA CYS A 106 -13.46 -16.02 -3.41
C CYS A 106 -14.26 -15.83 -2.05
N THR A 107 -14.62 -16.88 -1.24
CA THR A 107 -15.82 -17.03 -0.31
C THR A 107 -15.65 -17.43 1.22
N CYS A 108 -16.63 -17.19 2.15
CA CYS A 108 -16.76 -17.61 3.64
C CYS A 108 -15.99 -16.74 4.72
N ARG A 109 -16.21 -16.76 6.11
CA ARG A 109 -16.62 -15.68 7.17
C ARG A 109 -15.73 -15.02 8.38
N SER A 110 -15.44 -13.66 8.53
CA SER A 110 -15.30 -12.73 9.80
C SER A 110 -14.78 -11.20 9.66
N ARG A 111 -14.82 -10.24 10.67
CA ARG A 111 -14.79 -8.68 10.72
C ARG A 111 -13.44 -7.83 10.79
N CYS A 112 -13.47 -6.49 10.50
CA CYS A 112 -12.32 -5.50 10.50
C CYS A 112 -12.24 -4.43 11.65
N THR A 113 -11.10 -3.72 11.81
CA THR A 113 -10.77 -2.75 12.91
C THR A 113 -10.50 -1.28 12.49
N ASN A 114 -10.77 -0.30 13.38
CA ASN A 114 -10.56 1.15 13.15
C ASN A 114 -9.08 1.60 13.06
N TRP A 115 -8.82 2.54 12.14
CA TRP A 115 -7.52 3.23 11.96
C TRP A 115 -7.41 4.51 12.80
N LEU A 116 -6.19 4.88 13.20
CA LEU A 116 -5.89 6.12 13.95
C LEU A 116 -5.28 7.18 13.02
N VAL A 117 -5.87 8.39 13.02
CA VAL A 117 -5.34 9.54 12.27
C VAL A 117 -4.09 10.09 12.97
N ALA A 118 -3.04 10.39 12.20
CA ALA A 118 -1.81 10.95 12.73
C ALA A 118 -1.99 12.44 13.10
N ARG A 119 -1.38 12.90 14.20
CA ARG A 119 -1.29 14.33 14.49
C ARG A 119 -0.15 14.93 13.67
N ILE A 120 -0.47 15.92 12.84
CA ILE A 120 0.49 16.69 12.05
C ILE A 120 1.11 17.77 12.94
N ASN A 121 2.44 17.90 12.88
CA ASN A 121 3.19 18.95 13.58
C ASN A 121 3.61 20.10 12.62
N PRO A 122 4.06 21.27 13.12
CA PRO A 122 4.39 22.42 12.28
C PRO A 122 5.51 22.19 11.24
N GLU A 123 6.48 21.31 11.51
CA GLU A 123 7.51 20.95 10.52
C GLU A 123 6.91 20.10 9.40
N GLU A 124 6.03 19.14 9.76
CA GLU A 124 5.34 18.28 8.80
C GLU A 124 4.38 19.10 7.93
N GLN A 125 3.68 20.07 8.51
CA GLN A 125 2.86 21.03 7.76
C GLN A 125 3.70 21.89 6.81
N LYS A 126 4.90 22.32 7.23
CA LYS A 126 5.83 23.07 6.37
C LYS A 126 6.36 22.21 5.22
N ILE A 127 6.68 20.93 5.48
CA ILE A 127 7.06 19.96 4.44
C ILE A 127 5.91 19.76 3.46
N GLY A 128 4.68 19.55 3.97
CA GLY A 128 3.46 19.39 3.17
C GLY A 128 3.24 20.55 2.20
N LYS A 129 3.28 21.78 2.72
CA LYS A 129 3.14 23.00 1.92
C LYS A 129 4.27 23.18 0.91
N LEU A 130 5.54 22.94 1.28
CA LEU A 130 6.66 23.05 0.34
C LEU A 130 6.52 22.10 -0.85
N ILE A 131 6.04 20.88 -0.62
CA ILE A 131 5.78 19.90 -1.69
C ILE A 131 4.61 20.34 -2.56
N ALA A 132 3.47 20.71 -1.95
CA ALA A 132 2.27 21.12 -2.67
C ALA A 132 2.49 22.37 -3.54
N ASP A 133 3.11 23.42 -2.99
CA ASP A 133 3.29 24.70 -3.65
C ASP A 133 4.34 24.66 -4.79
N ASN A 134 5.40 23.85 -4.64
CA ASN A 134 6.58 23.92 -5.52
C ASN A 134 6.77 22.71 -6.43
N LEU A 135 6.20 21.54 -6.09
CA LEU A 135 6.50 20.27 -6.76
C LEU A 135 5.27 19.54 -7.32
N VAL A 136 4.05 19.93 -6.92
CA VAL A 136 2.80 19.31 -7.42
C VAL A 136 2.10 20.25 -8.40
N ALA A 137 2.07 19.86 -9.67
CA ALA A 137 1.32 20.54 -10.71
C ALA A 137 -0.15 20.09 -10.77
N ASN A 138 -1.03 20.94 -11.32
CA ASN A 138 -2.37 20.52 -11.72
C ASN A 138 -2.30 19.40 -12.77
N GLY A 139 -3.20 18.42 -12.69
CA GLY A 139 -3.17 17.23 -13.53
C GLY A 139 -2.15 16.16 -13.13
N ALA A 140 -1.33 16.38 -12.10
CA ALA A 140 -0.35 15.40 -11.64
C ALA A 140 -1.01 14.10 -11.14
N THR A 141 -0.38 12.96 -11.45
CA THR A 141 -0.75 11.66 -10.87
C THR A 141 0.13 11.42 -9.65
N LEU A 142 -0.48 11.17 -8.49
CA LEU A 142 0.23 11.15 -7.20
C LEU A 142 0.19 9.76 -6.56
N GLN A 143 1.33 9.36 -5.99
CA GLN A 143 1.41 8.27 -5.03
C GLN A 143 2.03 8.79 -3.74
N THR A 144 1.42 8.43 -2.61
CA THR A 144 1.92 8.79 -1.27
C THR A 144 1.90 7.57 -0.35
N GLY A 145 2.73 7.61 0.69
CA GLY A 145 2.60 6.68 1.83
C GLY A 145 1.44 7.08 2.76
N ILE A 146 1.38 6.44 3.93
CA ILE A 146 0.46 6.80 5.02
C ILE A 146 1.27 7.46 6.14
N GLY A 147 0.73 8.52 6.75
CA GLY A 147 1.29 9.15 7.95
C GLY A 147 1.30 10.68 7.87
N SER A 148 1.77 11.33 8.93
CA SER A 148 1.67 12.78 9.12
C SER A 148 2.26 13.64 8.00
N ILE A 149 3.37 13.23 7.37
CA ILE A 149 3.93 13.95 6.21
C ILE A 149 3.03 13.81 4.96
N PRO A 150 2.68 12.60 4.49
CA PRO A 150 1.63 12.41 3.47
C PRO A 150 0.35 13.18 3.76
N ASP A 151 -0.21 13.05 4.97
CA ASP A 151 -1.45 13.71 5.37
C ASP A 151 -1.33 15.25 5.27
N ALA A 152 -0.17 15.82 5.62
CA ALA A 152 0.13 17.25 5.49
C ALA A 152 0.30 17.72 4.03
N VAL A 153 0.88 16.89 3.15
CA VAL A 153 0.91 17.16 1.71
C VAL A 153 -0.51 17.20 1.18
N LEU A 154 -1.30 16.16 1.45
CA LEU A 154 -2.68 16.02 0.94
C LEU A 154 -3.60 17.14 1.45
N GLY A 155 -3.49 17.51 2.72
CA GLY A 155 -4.20 18.66 3.28
C GLY A 155 -3.80 20.02 2.69
N SER A 156 -2.70 20.09 1.94
CA SER A 156 -2.22 21.28 1.23
C SER A 156 -2.55 21.27 -0.27
N LEU A 157 -3.23 20.24 -0.79
CA LEU A 157 -3.58 20.07 -2.22
C LEU A 157 -5.04 20.41 -2.54
N THR A 158 -5.75 21.10 -1.66
CA THR A 158 -7.20 21.39 -1.80
C THR A 158 -7.52 22.39 -2.92
N GLU A 159 -6.56 23.22 -3.33
CA GLU A 159 -6.73 24.21 -4.42
C GLU A 159 -6.25 23.68 -5.78
N HIS A 160 -5.52 22.57 -5.80
CA HIS A 160 -5.05 21.89 -7.00
C HIS A 160 -6.22 21.23 -7.75
N LYS A 161 -6.06 21.05 -9.06
CA LYS A 161 -7.11 20.61 -9.98
C LYS A 161 -6.68 19.44 -10.84
N GLU A 162 -7.67 18.61 -11.16
CA GLU A 162 -7.54 17.45 -12.07
C GLU A 162 -6.52 16.39 -11.63
N LEU A 163 -6.20 16.31 -10.33
CA LEU A 163 -5.24 15.37 -9.78
C LEU A 163 -5.66 13.91 -10.02
N GLY A 164 -4.68 13.03 -10.15
CA GLY A 164 -4.87 11.58 -10.33
C GLY A 164 -4.35 10.77 -9.15
N MET A 165 -5.20 10.48 -8.16
CA MET A 165 -4.85 9.59 -7.04
C MET A 165 -6.12 9.04 -6.34
N GLY A 166 -5.96 8.32 -5.23
CA GLY A 166 -7.06 7.71 -4.47
C GLY A 166 -7.19 8.21 -3.03
N VAL A 167 -7.63 9.45 -2.83
CA VAL A 167 -7.91 10.03 -1.50
C VAL A 167 -9.33 10.59 -1.48
N VAL A 168 -10.12 10.14 -0.51
CA VAL A 168 -11.57 10.43 -0.45
C VAL A 168 -11.84 11.92 -0.33
N ASP A 169 -11.25 12.60 0.66
CA ASP A 169 -11.55 14.00 0.97
C ASP A 169 -11.20 14.94 -0.21
N LEU A 170 -10.09 14.69 -0.90
CA LEU A 170 -9.69 15.43 -2.11
C LEU A 170 -10.51 15.06 -3.36
N THR A 171 -11.16 13.89 -3.38
CA THR A 171 -12.11 13.51 -4.44
C THR A 171 -13.47 14.19 -4.21
N GLU A 172 -13.95 14.20 -2.96
CA GLU A 172 -15.15 14.93 -2.56
C GLU A 172 -15.01 16.45 -2.76
N ALA A 173 -13.81 17.00 -2.56
CA ALA A 173 -13.49 18.40 -2.85
C ALA A 173 -13.33 18.72 -4.35
N GLY A 174 -13.35 17.72 -5.24
CA GLY A 174 -13.18 17.90 -6.69
C GLY A 174 -11.75 18.17 -7.16
N ALA A 175 -10.76 18.21 -6.27
CA ALA A 175 -9.35 18.35 -6.61
C ALA A 175 -8.84 17.13 -7.39
N ILE A 176 -9.30 15.92 -7.02
CA ILE A 176 -9.04 14.66 -7.73
C ILE A 176 -10.18 14.35 -8.70
N THR A 177 -9.82 14.20 -9.98
CA THR A 177 -10.73 13.72 -11.03
C THR A 177 -10.23 12.45 -11.71
N ASN A 178 -8.93 12.16 -11.61
CA ASN A 178 -8.22 11.14 -12.41
C ASN A 178 -8.36 11.32 -13.95
N SER A 179 -8.86 12.46 -14.44
CA SER A 179 -9.14 12.69 -15.88
C SER A 179 -7.88 12.74 -16.73
N ARG A 180 -6.76 13.19 -16.16
CA ARG A 180 -5.46 13.35 -16.84
C ARG A 180 -4.61 12.07 -16.89
N LYS A 181 -5.03 10.98 -16.25
CA LYS A 181 -4.26 9.71 -16.26
C LYS A 181 -4.22 9.09 -17.65
N LYS A 182 -3.01 8.80 -18.15
CA LYS A 182 -2.79 8.02 -19.38
C LYS A 182 -3.32 6.57 -19.26
N ILE A 183 -3.17 5.96 -18.09
CA ILE A 183 -3.59 4.59 -17.80
C ILE A 183 -4.83 4.65 -16.90
N LYS A 184 -5.93 4.03 -17.33
CA LYS A 184 -7.23 4.02 -16.62
C LYS A 184 -7.73 5.44 -16.26
N PRO A 185 -7.96 6.32 -17.27
CA PRO A 185 -8.51 7.65 -17.04
C PRO A 185 -9.85 7.61 -16.29
N GLY A 186 -10.05 8.58 -15.40
CA GLY A 186 -11.24 8.67 -14.55
C GLY A 186 -11.35 7.60 -13.46
N LYS A 187 -10.32 6.76 -13.25
CA LYS A 187 -10.30 5.74 -12.20
C LYS A 187 -9.29 6.03 -11.09
N ILE A 188 -9.71 5.78 -9.86
CA ILE A 188 -8.86 5.52 -8.71
C ILE A 188 -8.34 4.09 -8.86
N VAL A 189 -7.02 3.93 -8.88
CA VAL A 189 -6.36 2.62 -9.05
C VAL A 189 -5.42 2.43 -7.87
N THR A 190 -5.57 1.32 -7.15
CA THR A 190 -4.71 0.94 -6.02
C THR A 190 -4.60 -0.58 -5.91
N GLY A 191 -3.67 -1.11 -5.11
CA GLY A 191 -3.56 -2.55 -4.83
C GLY A 191 -4.30 -2.98 -3.57
N PHE A 192 -4.37 -2.08 -2.59
CA PHE A 192 -5.06 -2.27 -1.32
C PHE A 192 -5.51 -0.91 -0.74
N VAL A 193 -6.36 -0.93 0.29
CA VAL A 193 -6.91 0.25 0.94
C VAL A 193 -6.88 0.08 2.46
N ILE A 194 -6.41 1.12 3.15
CA ILE A 194 -6.37 1.22 4.60
C ILE A 194 -7.01 2.56 4.99
N GLY A 195 -7.87 2.57 6.01
CA GLY A 195 -8.52 3.80 6.45
C GLY A 195 -9.60 3.59 7.49
N THR A 196 -10.48 4.58 7.61
CA THR A 196 -11.68 4.54 8.46
C THR A 196 -12.89 4.01 7.68
N ASN A 197 -14.03 3.83 8.35
CA ASN A 197 -15.29 3.48 7.71
C ASN A 197 -15.70 4.46 6.59
N LYS A 198 -15.26 5.74 6.62
CA LYS A 198 -15.49 6.68 5.51
C LYS A 198 -14.87 6.16 4.21
N VAL A 199 -13.62 5.72 4.28
CA VAL A 199 -12.90 5.18 3.12
C VAL A 199 -13.54 3.87 2.65
N PHE A 200 -13.86 2.96 3.59
CA PHE A 200 -14.50 1.69 3.26
C PHE A 200 -15.87 1.88 2.60
N ASN A 201 -16.70 2.79 3.10
CA ASN A 201 -17.99 3.13 2.48
C ASN A 201 -17.82 3.79 1.10
N PHE A 202 -16.79 4.63 0.92
CA PHE A 202 -16.53 5.30 -0.36
C PHE A 202 -16.11 4.32 -1.47
N ILE A 203 -15.37 3.26 -1.13
CA ILE A 203 -14.90 2.27 -2.12
C ILE A 203 -15.90 1.12 -2.37
N ASP A 204 -16.97 1.02 -1.59
CA ASP A 204 -17.97 -0.06 -1.68
C ASP A 204 -18.85 0.10 -2.93
N ASP A 205 -18.82 -0.91 -3.80
CA ASP A 205 -19.47 -0.95 -5.12
C ASP A 205 -19.21 0.29 -6.02
N ASN A 206 -18.15 1.05 -5.73
CA ASN A 206 -17.86 2.30 -6.42
C ASN A 206 -17.10 2.04 -7.72
N ALA A 207 -17.80 2.19 -8.86
CA ALA A 207 -17.23 2.00 -10.19
C ALA A 207 -16.05 2.94 -10.53
N MET A 208 -15.82 4.02 -9.79
CA MET A 208 -14.61 4.86 -9.94
C MET A 208 -13.36 4.19 -9.36
N VAL A 209 -13.51 3.18 -8.50
CA VAL A 209 -12.42 2.55 -7.75
C VAL A 209 -12.14 1.15 -8.30
N GLU A 210 -10.86 0.91 -8.62
CA GLU A 210 -10.38 -0.38 -9.11
C GLU A 210 -9.19 -0.85 -8.29
N LEU A 211 -9.34 -2.03 -7.65
CA LEU A 211 -8.27 -2.65 -6.88
C LEU A 211 -7.58 -3.72 -7.73
N CYS A 212 -6.41 -3.37 -8.24
CA CYS A 212 -5.65 -4.20 -9.16
C CYS A 212 -4.63 -5.08 -8.43
N ASP A 213 -4.13 -6.09 -9.14
CA ASP A 213 -2.98 -6.90 -8.71
C ASP A 213 -1.77 -6.00 -8.39
N ILE A 214 -1.06 -6.26 -7.30
CA ILE A 214 0.10 -5.42 -6.94
C ILE A 214 1.22 -5.53 -7.96
N GLN A 215 1.32 -6.64 -8.69
CA GLN A 215 2.25 -6.74 -9.80
C GLN A 215 1.92 -5.70 -10.87
N PHE A 216 0.66 -5.29 -11.05
CA PHE A 216 0.27 -4.22 -11.98
C PHE A 216 0.46 -2.83 -11.35
N VAL A 217 -0.10 -2.61 -10.14
CA VAL A 217 -0.12 -1.29 -9.48
C VAL A 217 1.27 -0.77 -9.14
N ASN A 218 2.18 -1.67 -8.79
CA ASN A 218 3.56 -1.36 -8.49
C ASN A 218 4.51 -1.72 -9.65
N GLN A 219 3.99 -2.15 -10.81
CA GLN A 219 4.89 -2.66 -11.84
C GLN A 219 5.81 -1.57 -12.34
N ALA A 220 7.07 -1.94 -12.44
CA ALA A 220 8.08 -1.09 -13.01
C ALA A 220 7.80 -0.65 -14.47
N ARG A 221 6.85 -1.23 -15.21
CA ARG A 221 6.48 -0.69 -16.52
C ARG A 221 5.38 0.39 -16.49
N TRP A 222 4.53 0.35 -15.48
CA TRP A 222 3.37 1.24 -15.32
C TRP A 222 3.63 2.36 -14.34
N VAL A 223 4.59 2.10 -13.46
CA VAL A 223 5.19 3.00 -12.50
C VAL A 223 6.61 3.38 -12.95
N SER A 224 7.50 2.42 -13.33
CA SER A 224 8.97 2.64 -13.17
C SER A 224 9.81 3.54 -14.05
N ASP A 225 10.71 4.18 -13.28
CA ASP A 225 11.26 5.52 -13.46
C ASP A 225 12.36 5.65 -12.28
N SER A 226 13.41 4.77 -12.18
CA SER A 226 14.73 4.53 -11.36
C SER A 226 15.06 4.42 -9.77
N ILE A 227 15.98 3.51 -9.29
CA ILE A 227 16.12 2.76 -7.93
C ILE A 227 17.15 3.22 -6.79
N GLY A 228 17.14 2.61 -5.56
CA GLY A 228 18.03 2.81 -4.36
C GLY A 228 17.78 1.86 -3.13
N SER A 229 18.57 1.88 -2.01
CA SER A 229 18.57 0.79 -0.95
C SER A 229 19.05 1.07 0.52
N ARG A 230 18.23 0.78 1.57
CA ARG A 230 18.56 0.17 2.92
C ARG A 230 17.27 -0.08 3.73
N ILE A 231 17.23 -1.03 4.69
CA ILE A 231 15.98 -1.69 5.15
C ILE A 231 15.65 -1.48 6.66
N TYR A 232 14.46 -0.92 6.96
CA TYR A 232 13.85 -0.78 8.31
C TYR A 232 12.42 -1.39 8.41
N SER A 233 11.88 -1.80 7.26
CA SER A 233 10.55 -2.35 6.98
C SER A 233 10.72 -3.47 5.94
N GLY A 234 9.72 -3.78 5.10
CA GLY A 234 10.05 -4.35 3.78
C GLY A 234 10.68 -3.30 2.85
N VAL A 235 11.23 -3.75 1.72
CA VAL A 235 11.54 -2.86 0.57
C VAL A 235 10.23 -2.20 0.09
N GLY A 236 9.16 -3.01 0.07
CA GLY A 236 7.81 -2.54 -0.19
C GLY A 236 7.66 -1.94 -1.59
N GLY A 237 6.71 -1.02 -1.72
CA GLY A 237 6.44 -0.31 -2.96
C GLY A 237 7.22 0.99 -3.13
N GLN A 238 7.83 1.53 -2.08
CA GLN A 238 8.47 2.86 -2.16
C GLN A 238 9.52 2.89 -3.26
N MET A 239 10.34 1.85 -3.36
CA MET A 239 11.33 1.80 -4.41
C MET A 239 10.72 1.59 -5.78
N ASP A 240 9.57 0.91 -5.94
CA ASP A 240 8.85 0.83 -7.21
C ASP A 240 8.31 2.20 -7.68
N PHE A 241 8.03 3.14 -6.76
CA PHE A 241 7.51 4.49 -7.05
C PHE A 241 8.58 5.60 -7.05
N ILE A 242 9.71 5.44 -6.35
CA ILE A 242 10.91 6.29 -6.53
C ILE A 242 11.61 5.89 -7.81
N ARG A 243 11.78 4.57 -8.03
CA ARG A 243 11.88 3.98 -9.36
C ARG A 243 10.54 4.10 -10.03
N GLY A 244 9.91 5.27 -10.01
CA GLY A 244 8.57 5.57 -10.51
C GLY A 244 8.40 7.02 -10.96
N ALA A 245 9.50 7.80 -10.98
CA ALA A 245 9.47 9.21 -11.35
C ALA A 245 10.79 9.79 -11.96
N ALA A 246 11.82 8.98 -12.30
CA ALA A 246 12.99 9.31 -13.15
C ALA A 246 13.23 8.65 -14.57
N LEU A 247 12.39 7.76 -15.14
CA LEU A 247 12.29 7.26 -16.55
C LEU A 247 10.93 7.60 -17.26
N SER A 248 10.27 8.71 -16.94
CA SER A 248 8.85 8.95 -17.26
C SER A 248 8.64 9.20 -18.75
N THR A 249 7.57 8.64 -19.33
CA THR A 249 7.32 8.78 -20.79
C THR A 249 7.09 10.22 -21.27
N ASP A 250 6.76 11.14 -20.37
CA ASP A 250 6.65 12.59 -20.63
C ASP A 250 7.81 13.40 -20.00
N GLY A 251 8.71 12.76 -19.25
CA GLY A 251 9.81 13.42 -18.54
C GLY A 251 9.38 14.36 -17.40
N LEU A 252 8.15 14.25 -16.91
CA LEU A 252 7.59 15.13 -15.86
C LEU A 252 7.50 14.47 -14.48
N GLY A 253 8.03 13.25 -14.30
CA GLY A 253 8.09 12.59 -13.00
C GLY A 253 8.95 13.37 -11.99
N VAL A 254 8.48 13.41 -10.73
CA VAL A 254 9.22 14.03 -9.61
C VAL A 254 9.27 13.05 -8.42
N PRO A 255 10.37 12.30 -8.21
CA PRO A 255 10.53 11.41 -7.07
C PRO A 255 10.86 12.22 -5.81
N ILE A 256 9.94 12.25 -4.85
CA ILE A 256 10.11 13.05 -3.62
C ILE A 256 10.37 12.12 -2.42
N ILE A 257 11.52 12.30 -1.77
CA ILE A 257 11.84 11.69 -0.48
C ILE A 257 11.75 12.77 0.60
N ALA A 258 10.73 12.71 1.44
CA ALA A 258 10.46 13.70 2.48
C ALA A 258 10.74 13.15 3.89
N LEU A 259 11.45 13.93 4.71
CA LEU A 259 11.72 13.64 6.11
C LEU A 259 11.94 14.95 6.89
N GLN A 260 11.62 14.95 8.19
CA GLN A 260 12.14 15.98 9.10
C GLN A 260 13.67 15.88 9.16
N SER A 261 14.37 17.00 9.36
CA SER A 261 15.83 17.04 9.48
C SER A 261 16.36 16.38 10.76
N ALA A 262 15.57 16.35 11.84
CA ALA A 262 15.95 15.82 13.14
C ALA A 262 15.11 14.60 13.57
N THR A 263 15.67 13.82 14.50
CA THR A 263 14.97 12.77 15.25
C THR A 263 14.25 13.35 16.47
N LYS A 264 13.30 12.61 17.04
CA LYS A 264 12.64 12.97 18.32
C LYS A 264 13.59 13.09 19.52
N LYS A 265 14.87 12.69 19.37
CA LYS A 265 15.94 12.81 20.38
C LYS A 265 16.96 13.91 20.03
N GLY A 266 16.63 14.82 19.11
CA GLY A 266 17.49 15.95 18.72
C GLY A 266 18.64 15.63 17.75
N GLY A 267 19.04 14.36 17.59
CA GLY A 267 20.07 13.97 16.62
C GLY A 267 19.61 14.16 15.16
N SER A 268 20.52 14.60 14.29
CA SER A 268 20.27 14.78 12.86
C SER A 268 19.91 13.46 12.15
N LYS A 269 19.01 13.53 11.17
CA LYS A 269 18.75 12.47 10.18
C LYS A 269 19.56 12.67 8.89
N ILE A 270 20.08 13.88 8.66
CA ILE A 270 21.04 14.16 7.58
C ILE A 270 22.43 13.87 8.13
N VAL A 271 23.07 12.82 7.61
CA VAL A 271 24.34 12.27 8.12
C VAL A 271 25.33 12.05 6.97
N PRO A 272 26.66 12.20 7.18
CA PRO A 272 27.65 11.94 6.14
C PRO A 272 27.69 10.48 5.69
N PHE A 273 27.43 9.56 6.62
CA PHE A 273 27.42 8.12 6.38
C PHE A 273 26.21 7.47 7.04
N ILE A 274 25.60 6.50 6.35
CA ILE A 274 24.61 5.61 6.95
C ILE A 274 25.28 4.78 8.06
N LYS A 275 24.61 4.62 9.20
CA LYS A 275 25.12 3.75 10.28
C LYS A 275 25.18 2.32 9.78
N GLU A 276 26.33 1.67 9.98
CA GLU A 276 26.52 0.23 9.78
C GLU A 276 25.61 -0.59 10.70
#